data_AF-A0A846B6S3-F1
#
_entry.id   AF-A0A846B6S3-F1
#
_cell.length_a   1.000
_cell.length_b   1.000
_cell.length_c   1.000
_cell.angle_alpha   90.00
_cell.angle_beta   90.00
_cell.angle_gamma   90.00
#
_symmetry.space_group_name_H-M   'P 1'
#
loop_
_entity.id
_entity.type
_entity.pdbx_description
1 polymer ?
#
loop_
_entity_poly.entity_id
_entity_poly.type
_entity_poly.pdbx_seq_one_letter_code
_entity_poly.pdbx_strand_id
1 'polypeptide(L)'
;MNTKSSFVTKMPLTLQQRFGASATLSNGKLQITIADLAAVGLDVTQPNADQILASLILLNIENQPATASEDPTVGVIIADSFKTFASRGEQSQLEYQKTLSLYTADPTSAIDPDDLVG
;
A
#
# COMPACT_ATOMS: atom_id res chain seq x y z
N MET A 1 6.33 -28.32 31.74
CA MET A 1 6.68 -26.94 31.36
C MET A 1 5.69 -26.50 30.28
N ASN A 2 4.65 -25.72 30.65
CA ASN A 2 3.75 -25.11 29.67
C ASN A 2 4.32 -23.75 29.30
N THR A 3 5.06 -23.67 28.20
CA THR A 3 5.29 -22.40 27.53
C THR A 3 3.97 -22.00 26.89
N LYS A 4 3.21 -21.13 27.57
CA LYS A 4 2.15 -20.36 26.92
C LYS A 4 2.82 -19.66 25.74
N SER A 5 2.58 -20.17 24.53
CA SER A 5 2.83 -19.44 23.30
C SER A 5 2.05 -18.14 23.42
N SER A 6 2.77 -17.03 23.60
CA SER A 6 2.17 -15.71 23.50
C SER A 6 1.78 -15.56 22.04
N PHE A 7 0.54 -15.91 21.72
CA PHE A 7 -0.10 -15.48 20.48
C PHE A 7 -0.11 -13.95 20.55
N VAL A 8 0.89 -13.32 19.95
CA VAL A 8 0.80 -11.90 19.61
C VAL A 8 -0.30 -11.85 18.58
N THR A 9 -1.49 -11.43 19.00
CA THR A 9 -2.58 -11.13 18.07
C THR A 9 -2.07 -10.01 17.18
N LYS A 10 -1.63 -10.36 15.96
CA LYS A 10 -1.30 -9.37 14.95
C LYS A 10 -2.60 -8.65 14.60
N MET A 11 -2.57 -7.33 14.64
CA MET A 11 -3.71 -6.48 14.32
C MET A 11 -3.50 -5.93 12.92
N PRO A 12 -4.57 -5.79 12.12
CA PRO A 12 -4.47 -5.14 10.82
C PRO A 12 -3.93 -3.71 10.91
N LEU A 13 -3.37 -3.23 9.80
CA LEU A 13 -2.91 -1.86 9.70
C LEU A 13 -4.08 -0.88 9.83
N THR A 14 -3.91 0.14 10.66
CA THR A 14 -4.89 1.22 10.75
C THR A 14 -4.90 2.07 9.48
N LEU A 15 -5.97 2.83 9.28
CA LEU A 15 -6.07 3.80 8.17
C LEU A 15 -4.88 4.76 8.16
N GLN A 16 -4.47 5.25 9.33
CA GLN A 16 -3.35 6.18 9.46
C GLN A 16 -2.01 5.51 9.19
N GLN A 17 -1.84 4.24 9.58
CA GLN A 17 -0.64 3.48 9.25
C GLN A 17 -0.54 3.25 7.74
N ARG A 18 -1.67 3.05 7.04
CA ARG A 18 -1.68 2.79 5.60
C ARG A 18 -1.46 4.06 4.77
N PHE A 19 -2.16 5.14 5.12
CA PHE A 19 -2.28 6.34 4.27
C PHE A 19 -1.67 7.61 4.86
N GLY A 20 -1.07 7.55 6.05
CA GLY A 20 -0.46 8.69 6.72
C GLY A 20 -1.28 9.22 7.90
N ALA A 21 -0.63 10.00 8.76
CA ALA A 21 -1.19 10.41 10.05
C ALA A 21 -2.47 11.25 9.93
N SER A 22 -2.67 11.96 8.81
CA SER A 22 -3.85 12.78 8.57
C SER A 22 -5.04 12.00 8.01
N ALA A 23 -4.86 10.72 7.68
CA ALA A 23 -5.90 9.92 7.05
C ALA A 23 -7.11 9.75 7.97
N THR A 24 -8.29 10.09 7.44
CA THR A 24 -9.56 9.95 8.17
C THR A 24 -10.63 9.34 7.27
N LEU A 25 -11.50 8.53 7.88
CA LEU A 25 -12.70 8.00 7.26
C LEU A 25 -13.89 8.45 8.10
N SER A 26 -14.71 9.33 7.55
CA SER A 26 -15.88 9.86 8.26
C SER A 26 -17.00 10.18 7.28
N ASN A 27 -18.22 9.78 7.63
CA ASN A 27 -19.43 10.03 6.83
C ASN A 27 -19.27 9.61 5.35
N GLY A 28 -18.65 8.45 5.11
CA GLY A 28 -18.39 7.92 3.75
C GLY A 28 -17.33 8.68 2.96
N LYS A 29 -16.54 9.55 3.59
CA LYS A 29 -15.44 10.28 2.97
C LYS A 29 -14.11 9.77 3.49
N LEU A 30 -13.26 9.28 2.60
CA LEU A 30 -11.84 9.11 2.84
C LEU A 30 -11.14 10.45 2.56
N GLN A 31 -10.44 10.99 3.54
CA GLN A 31 -9.63 12.19 3.40
C GLN A 31 -8.18 11.85 3.74
N ILE A 32 -7.27 12.21 2.85
CA ILE A 32 -5.81 12.12 3.03
C ILE A 32 -5.27 13.49 2.64
N THR A 33 -4.42 14.08 3.48
CA THR A 33 -3.79 15.35 3.12
C THR A 33 -2.57 15.11 2.25
N ILE A 34 -2.35 16.01 1.29
CA ILE A 34 -1.22 15.88 0.36
C ILE A 34 0.14 15.98 1.06
N ALA A 35 0.17 16.59 2.26
CA ALA A 35 1.35 16.68 3.10
C ALA A 35 1.86 15.30 3.56
N ASP A 36 0.97 14.32 3.76
CA ASP A 36 1.39 12.96 4.12
C ASP A 36 2.21 12.29 3.00
N LEU A 37 1.99 12.70 1.75
CA LEU A 37 2.72 12.16 0.59
C LEU A 37 4.11 12.78 0.41
N ALA A 38 4.43 13.86 1.13
CA ALA A 38 5.78 14.43 1.14
C ALA A 38 6.81 13.46 1.75
N ALA A 39 6.38 12.53 2.61
CA ALA A 39 7.22 11.49 3.19
C ALA A 39 7.94 10.65 2.12
N VAL A 40 7.29 10.43 0.98
CA VAL A 40 7.84 9.67 -0.15
C VAL A 40 8.39 10.56 -1.28
N GLY A 41 8.63 11.84 -0.98
CA GLY A 41 9.29 12.78 -1.89
C GLY A 41 8.36 13.48 -2.88
N LEU A 42 7.05 13.49 -2.67
CA LEU A 42 6.13 14.28 -3.49
C LEU A 42 6.38 15.79 -3.29
N ASP A 43 6.50 16.54 -4.39
CA ASP A 43 6.32 17.99 -4.36
C ASP A 43 4.84 18.32 -4.19
N VAL A 44 4.49 18.80 -3.00
CA VAL A 44 3.10 19.06 -2.59
C VAL A 44 2.48 20.33 -3.18
N THR A 45 3.25 21.14 -3.91
CA THR A 45 2.78 22.45 -4.37
C THR A 45 1.72 22.34 -5.48
N GLN A 46 1.97 21.51 -6.51
CA GLN A 46 1.05 21.27 -7.63
C GLN A 46 1.23 19.86 -8.23
N PRO A 47 0.97 18.78 -7.48
CA PRO A 47 1.13 17.44 -8.01
C PRO A 47 -0.01 17.08 -8.96
N ASN A 48 0.32 16.31 -10.00
CA ASN A 48 -0.66 15.75 -10.92
C ASN A 48 -1.19 14.39 -10.42
N ALA A 49 -2.22 13.86 -11.10
CA ALA A 49 -2.88 12.62 -10.70
C ALA A 49 -1.93 11.41 -10.64
N ASP A 50 -1.04 11.27 -11.61
CA ASP A 50 -0.09 10.14 -11.66
C ASP A 50 0.94 10.23 -10.53
N GLN A 51 1.40 11.45 -10.21
CA GLN A 51 2.28 11.70 -9.08
C GLN A 51 1.60 11.36 -7.76
N ILE A 52 0.33 11.73 -7.58
CA ILE A 52 -0.44 11.38 -6.38
C ILE A 52 -0.58 9.86 -6.25
N LEU A 53 -0.97 9.17 -7.32
CA LEU A 53 -1.11 7.71 -7.31
C LEU A 53 0.23 7.02 -7.04
N ALA A 54 1.31 7.44 -7.70
CA ALA A 54 2.64 6.90 -7.47
C ALA A 54 3.09 7.11 -6.02
N SER A 55 2.85 8.29 -5.44
CA SER A 55 3.16 8.55 -4.03
C SER A 55 2.34 7.69 -3.07
N LEU A 56 1.06 7.46 -3.35
CA LEU A 56 0.28 6.51 -2.54
C LEU A 56 0.87 5.10 -2.59
N ILE A 57 1.28 4.63 -3.76
CA ILE A 57 1.94 3.31 -3.91
C ILE A 57 3.24 3.27 -3.10
N LEU A 58 4.11 4.28 -3.25
CA LEU A 58 5.38 4.34 -2.53
C LEU A 58 5.18 4.41 -1.01
N LEU A 59 4.21 5.20 -0.55
CA LEU A 59 3.89 5.32 0.87
C LEU A 59 3.42 3.97 1.44
N ASN A 60 2.63 3.24 0.66
CA ASN A 60 2.18 1.90 1.04
C ASN A 60 3.30 0.87 1.07
N ILE A 61 4.35 1.02 0.26
CA ILE A 61 5.56 0.20 0.35
C ILE A 61 6.32 0.52 1.63
N GLU A 62 6.51 1.81 1.97
CA GLU A 62 7.24 2.22 3.19
C GLU A 62 6.51 1.81 4.47
N ASN A 63 5.18 1.90 4.47
CA ASN A 63 4.35 1.57 5.63
C ASN A 63 4.05 0.07 5.76
N GLN A 64 4.50 -0.75 4.82
CA GLN A 64 4.31 -2.19 4.88
C GLN A 64 5.17 -2.80 6.00
N PRO A 65 4.60 -3.65 6.87
CA PRO A 65 5.39 -4.37 7.86
C PRO A 65 6.47 -5.24 7.19
N ALA A 66 7.66 -5.31 7.79
CA ALA A 66 8.74 -6.16 7.28
C ALA A 66 8.37 -7.65 7.21
N THR A 67 7.36 -8.09 7.98
CA THR A 67 6.85 -9.47 8.00
C THR A 67 5.53 -9.63 7.24
N ALA A 68 5.16 -8.68 6.38
CA ALA A 68 3.87 -8.67 5.67
C ALA A 68 3.57 -9.95 4.90
N SER A 69 4.57 -10.57 4.26
CA SER A 69 4.40 -11.84 3.52
C SER A 69 4.03 -13.04 4.39
N GLU A 70 4.23 -12.93 5.71
CA GLU A 70 3.94 -13.96 6.71
C GLU A 70 2.81 -13.53 7.65
N ASP A 71 2.20 -12.36 7.40
CA ASP A 71 1.17 -11.78 8.24
C ASP A 71 -0.22 -12.01 7.62
N PRO A 72 -1.04 -12.90 8.20
CA PRO A 72 -2.37 -13.19 7.65
C PRO A 72 -3.35 -12.00 7.80
N THR A 73 -2.95 -10.92 8.48
CA THR A 73 -3.75 -9.70 8.62
C THR A 73 -3.42 -8.63 7.57
N VAL A 74 -2.47 -8.89 6.67
CA VAL A 74 -2.11 -7.97 5.59
C VAL A 74 -2.72 -8.43 4.27
N GLY A 75 -3.79 -7.77 3.84
CA GLY A 75 -4.49 -8.12 2.59
C GLY A 75 -3.87 -7.58 1.31
N VAL A 76 -2.95 -6.62 1.42
CA VAL A 76 -2.32 -5.99 0.26
C VAL A 76 -0.83 -5.85 0.50
N ILE A 77 -0.05 -6.46 -0.38
CA ILE A 77 1.42 -6.37 -0.40
C ILE A 77 1.86 -5.74 -1.71
N ILE A 78 2.73 -4.74 -1.64
CA ILE A 78 3.38 -4.14 -2.80
C ILE A 78 4.87 -4.41 -2.71
N ALA A 79 5.42 -5.12 -3.69
CA ALA A 79 6.82 -5.48 -3.75
C ALA A 79 7.53 -4.76 -4.91
N ASP A 80 8.80 -4.43 -4.69
CA ASP A 80 9.70 -4.01 -5.75
C ASP A 80 10.01 -5.19 -6.67
N SER A 81 10.07 -4.90 -7.97
CA SER A 81 10.41 -5.90 -8.98
C SER A 81 11.76 -5.56 -9.61
N PHE A 82 11.79 -4.65 -10.59
CA PHE A 82 13.02 -4.22 -11.25
C PHE A 82 12.83 -2.90 -12.00
N LYS A 83 13.96 -2.29 -12.40
CA LYS A 83 13.99 -1.08 -13.20
C LYS A 83 14.51 -1.42 -14.59
N THR A 84 13.84 -0.92 -15.63
CA THR A 84 14.26 -1.14 -17.02
C THR A 84 14.05 0.11 -17.84
N PHE A 85 14.78 0.27 -18.94
CA PHE A 85 14.43 1.30 -19.92
C PHE A 85 13.33 0.76 -20.84
N ALA A 86 12.26 1.53 -20.98
CA ALA A 86 11.15 1.24 -21.87
C ALA A 86 11.06 2.33 -22.95
N SER A 87 10.85 1.91 -24.19
CA SER A 87 10.52 2.83 -25.28
C SER A 87 9.02 3.07 -25.30
N ARG A 88 8.61 4.34 -25.15
CA ARG A 88 7.21 4.78 -25.18
C ARG A 88 7.06 5.90 -26.20
N GLY A 89 6.53 5.55 -27.37
CA GLY A 89 6.59 6.42 -28.54
C GLY A 89 8.04 6.63 -28.97
N GLU A 90 8.46 7.89 -29.11
CA GLU A 90 9.83 8.26 -29.52
C GLU A 90 10.79 8.48 -28.34
N GLN A 91 10.32 8.30 -27.10
CA GLN A 91 11.10 8.54 -25.90
C GLN A 91 11.55 7.24 -25.24
N SER A 92 12.77 7.26 -24.69
CA SER A 92 13.24 6.25 -23.75
C SER A 92 12.98 6.74 -22.33
N GLN A 93 12.27 5.95 -21.53
CA GLN A 93 11.88 6.28 -20.16
C GLN A 93 12.35 5.18 -19.22
N LEU A 94 12.67 5.53 -17.98
CA LEU A 94 12.95 4.54 -16.94
C LEU A 94 11.63 4.03 -16.36
N GLU A 95 11.36 2.76 -16.58
CA GLU A 95 10.22 2.03 -16.03
C GLU A 95 10.60 1.43 -14.67
N TYR A 96 9.72 1.60 -13.70
CA TYR A 96 9.82 1.00 -12.37
C TYR A 96 8.66 0.02 -12.21
N GLN A 97 8.95 -1.28 -12.28
CA GLN A 97 7.91 -2.29 -12.12
C GLN A 97 7.70 -2.62 -10.64
N LYS A 98 6.44 -2.70 -10.25
CA LYS A 98 5.98 -3.09 -8.91
C LYS A 98 5.04 -4.29 -9.06
N THR A 99 5.11 -5.23 -8.12
CA THR A 99 4.19 -6.37 -8.05
C THR A 99 3.19 -6.12 -6.93
N LEU A 100 1.90 -6.27 -7.23
CA LEU A 100 0.80 -6.16 -6.28
C LEU A 100 0.25 -7.55 -6.00
N SER A 101 0.22 -7.94 -4.72
CA SER A 101 -0.44 -9.14 -4.24
C SER A 101 -1.64 -8.77 -3.38
N LEU A 102 -2.78 -9.39 -3.68
CA LEU A 102 -4.05 -9.20 -2.98
C LEU A 102 -4.47 -10.53 -2.35
N TYR A 103 -4.82 -10.51 -1.07
CA TYR A 103 -5.18 -11.70 -0.30
C TYR A 103 -6.62 -11.57 0.17
N THR A 104 -7.47 -12.54 -0.21
CA THR A 104 -8.88 -12.62 0.17
C THR A 104 -9.14 -13.90 0.95
N ALA A 105 -10.19 -13.90 1.78
CA ALA A 105 -10.62 -15.11 2.49
C ALA A 105 -11.50 -16.03 1.61
N ASP A 106 -12.22 -15.46 0.64
CA ASP A 106 -13.09 -16.20 -0.28
C ASP A 106 -12.42 -16.38 -1.65
N PRO A 107 -12.31 -17.63 -2.17
CA PRO A 107 -11.71 -17.91 -3.47
C PRO A 107 -12.70 -17.88 -4.65
N THR A 108 -13.98 -17.57 -4.46
CA THR A 108 -15.04 -17.91 -5.43
C THR A 108 -15.58 -16.76 -6.29
N SER A 109 -15.11 -15.51 -6.10
CA SER A 109 -15.55 -14.33 -6.83
C SER A 109 -14.41 -13.60 -7.57
N ALA A 110 -14.78 -12.62 -8.42
CA ALA A 110 -13.83 -11.58 -8.81
C ALA A 110 -13.35 -10.84 -7.55
N ILE A 111 -12.16 -10.25 -7.59
CA ILE A 111 -11.62 -9.51 -6.43
C ILE A 111 -12.63 -8.44 -5.98
N ASP A 112 -13.20 -8.65 -4.80
CA ASP A 112 -14.01 -7.67 -4.07
C ASP A 112 -13.11 -6.99 -3.01
N PRO A 113 -12.93 -5.66 -3.05
CA PRO A 113 -12.17 -4.95 -2.03
C PRO A 113 -12.67 -5.16 -0.59
N ASP A 114 -13.96 -5.47 -0.40
CA ASP A 114 -14.55 -5.73 0.92
C ASP A 114 -14.13 -7.12 1.47
N ASP A 115 -13.65 -8.03 0.60
CA ASP A 115 -13.19 -9.38 0.94
C ASP A 115 -11.67 -9.47 1.21
N LEU A 116 -10.94 -8.35 1.08
CA LEU A 116 -9.52 -8.30 1.42
C LEU A 116 -9.32 -8.57 2.91
N VAL A 117 -8.32 -9.40 3.24
CA VAL A 117 -8.00 -9.65 4.65
C VAL A 117 -7.40 -8.38 5.28
N GLY A 118 -7.89 -7.97 6.45
CA GLY A 118 -7.45 -6.75 7.13
C GLY A 118 -8.40 -6.28 8.19
#